data_AF-A0A0G0LLB1-F1
#
_entry.id   AF-A0A0G0LLB1-F1
#
_cell.length_a   1.000
_cell.length_b   1.000
_cell.length_c   1.000
_cell.angle_alpha   90.00
_cell.angle_beta   90.00
_cell.angle_gamma   90.00
#
_symmetry.space_group_name_H-M   'P 1'
#
loop_
_entity.id
_entity.type
_entity.pdbx_description
1 polymer ?
#
loop_
_entity_poly.entity_id
_entity_poly.type
_entity_poly.pdbx_seq_one_letter_code
_entity_poly.pdbx_strand_id
1 'polypeptide(L)'
;METLEQLSEKIWWGYLGEDLQKLLKESEFIYSTVKSWGADLPGGRREFDDYSFVVFPAAKAYEGFLKKLFLDLNFITDIDYYGKHFRIGKALNPSLPKESRRDGVYDKIVKYCGGAELAEKLWETWKESRNLIFHWFPNEKNAISLEESGKRIEMIIGAIDRAFRECRLDTK
;
A
#
# COMPACT_ATOMS: atom_id res chain seq x y z
N MET A 1 15.44 4.03 -1.21
CA MET A 1 14.47 3.69 -0.18
C MET A 1 14.75 4.56 1.03
N GLU A 2 13.72 5.23 1.54
CA GLU A 2 13.84 6.03 2.76
C GLU A 2 14.14 5.13 3.97
N THR A 3 14.96 5.61 4.90
CA THR A 3 15.30 4.90 6.13
C THR A 3 14.17 5.00 7.16
N LEU A 4 14.21 4.15 8.20
CA LEU A 4 13.25 4.21 9.33
C LEU A 4 13.13 5.60 9.96
N GLU A 5 14.26 6.28 10.09
CA GLU A 5 14.34 7.62 10.66
C GLU A 5 13.59 8.61 9.77
N GLN A 6 13.83 8.56 8.45
CA GLN A 6 13.15 9.39 7.45
C GLN A 6 11.63 9.14 7.39
N LEU A 7 11.19 7.89 7.60
CA LEU A 7 9.76 7.57 7.65
C LEU A 7 9.07 8.23 8.85
N SER A 8 9.72 8.26 10.00
CA SER A 8 9.14 8.84 11.22
C SER A 8 9.01 10.37 11.19
N GLU A 9 9.74 11.02 10.28
CA GLU A 9 9.70 12.47 10.05
C GLU A 9 8.59 12.89 9.07
N LYS A 10 7.91 11.93 8.43
CA LYS A 10 6.83 12.23 7.48
C LYS A 10 5.65 12.89 8.17
N ILE A 11 5.06 13.89 7.52
CA ILE A 11 3.90 14.64 8.04
C ILE A 11 2.69 13.73 8.36
N TRP A 12 2.55 12.62 7.64
CA TRP A 12 1.47 11.65 7.81
C TRP A 12 1.79 10.55 8.82
N TRP A 13 3.01 10.53 9.38
CA TRP A 13 3.44 9.46 10.26
C TRP A 13 2.48 9.29 11.43
N GLY A 14 2.15 10.39 12.13
CA GLY A 14 1.21 10.40 13.25
C GLY A 14 -0.21 9.94 12.88
N TYR A 15 -0.63 10.14 11.63
CA TYR A 15 -1.96 9.78 11.17
C TYR A 15 -2.19 8.27 11.04
N LEU A 16 -1.15 7.49 10.76
CA LEU A 16 -1.26 6.05 10.51
C LEU A 16 -1.68 5.24 11.75
N GLY A 17 -1.43 5.77 12.96
CA GLY A 17 -1.55 4.99 14.19
C GLY A 17 -0.43 3.97 14.37
N GLU A 18 -0.23 3.53 15.61
CA GLU A 18 0.95 2.78 16.03
C GLU A 18 1.12 1.44 15.30
N ASP A 19 0.03 0.72 15.02
CA ASP A 19 0.09 -0.59 14.39
C ASP A 19 0.53 -0.52 12.92
N LEU A 20 0.04 0.45 12.16
CA LEU A 20 0.44 0.63 10.75
C LEU A 20 1.87 1.16 10.64
N GLN A 21 2.27 2.04 11.57
CA GLN A 21 3.65 2.49 11.72
C GLN A 21 4.60 1.32 11.95
N LYS A 22 4.27 0.39 12.86
CA LYS A 22 5.06 -0.81 13.12
C LYS A 22 5.23 -1.67 11.86
N LEU A 23 4.15 -1.87 11.09
CA LEU A 23 4.20 -2.63 9.84
C LEU A 23 5.11 -2.00 8.78
N LEU A 24 5.10 -0.66 8.63
CA LEU A 24 6.03 0.01 7.72
C LEU A 24 7.48 -0.15 8.17
N LYS A 25 7.74 -0.01 9.47
CA LYS A 25 9.07 -0.21 10.06
C LYS A 25 9.56 -1.65 9.88
N GLU A 26 8.67 -2.63 10.04
CA GLU A 26 8.99 -4.03 9.86
C GLU A 26 9.38 -4.34 8.41
N SER A 27 8.68 -3.78 7.43
CA SER A 27 9.02 -3.95 6.00
C SER A 27 10.39 -3.35 5.66
N GLU A 28 10.69 -2.15 6.18
CA GLU A 28 12.02 -1.52 6.02
C GLU A 28 13.10 -2.38 6.66
N PHE A 29 12.88 -2.83 7.91
CA PHE A 29 13.85 -3.62 8.66
C PHE A 29 14.15 -4.94 7.93
N ILE A 30 13.11 -5.63 7.44
CA ILE A 30 13.27 -6.87 6.66
C ILE A 30 14.05 -6.58 5.38
N TYR A 31 13.70 -5.54 4.64
CA TYR A 31 14.41 -5.17 3.42
C TYR A 31 15.90 -4.91 3.68
N SER A 32 16.22 -4.08 4.68
CA SER A 32 17.59 -3.73 5.04
C SER A 32 18.38 -4.94 5.55
N THR A 33 17.74 -5.82 6.34
CA THR A 33 18.33 -7.06 6.83
C THR A 33 18.65 -8.01 5.69
N VAL A 34 17.67 -8.31 4.84
CA VAL A 34 17.84 -9.24 3.71
C VAL A 34 18.87 -8.69 2.72
N LYS A 35 18.90 -7.38 2.47
CA LYS A 35 19.91 -6.73 1.64
C LYS A 35 21.32 -6.86 2.23
N SER A 36 21.45 -6.82 3.56
CA SER A 36 22.75 -6.94 4.25
C SER A 36 23.32 -8.35 4.25
N TRP A 37 22.50 -9.39 4.05
CA TRP A 37 22.95 -10.78 3.96
C TRP A 37 23.85 -11.05 2.75
N GLY A 38 23.80 -10.18 1.74
CA GLY A 38 24.65 -10.32 0.56
C GLY A 38 24.39 -11.62 -0.20
N ALA A 39 25.46 -12.25 -0.71
CA ALA A 39 25.39 -13.42 -1.57
C ALA A 39 25.35 -14.77 -0.82
N ASP A 40 25.28 -14.79 0.51
CA ASP A 40 25.34 -16.04 1.29
C ASP A 40 24.10 -16.17 2.18
N LEU A 41 23.02 -16.70 1.59
CA LEU A 41 21.81 -17.09 2.31
C LEU A 41 21.97 -18.48 2.97
N PRO A 42 21.15 -18.78 4.00
CA PRO A 42 21.09 -20.11 4.60
C PRO A 42 20.92 -21.20 3.53
N GLY A 43 21.75 -22.25 3.62
CA GLY A 43 21.74 -23.36 2.66
C GLY A 43 22.54 -23.13 1.38
N GLY A 44 23.44 -22.13 1.35
CA GLY A 44 24.38 -21.90 0.23
C GLY A 44 23.74 -21.25 -1.00
N ARG A 45 22.55 -20.68 -0.85
CA ARG A 45 21.88 -19.91 -1.90
C ARG A 45 22.42 -18.48 -1.93
N ARG A 46 22.35 -17.83 -3.10
CA ARG A 46 22.74 -16.42 -3.23
C ARG A 46 21.59 -15.43 -3.09
N GLU A 47 20.36 -15.88 -3.32
CA GLU A 47 19.15 -15.07 -3.30
C GLU A 47 17.90 -15.92 -3.01
N PHE A 48 16.82 -15.27 -2.59
CA PHE A 48 15.50 -15.91 -2.49
C PHE A 48 14.85 -15.94 -3.87
N ASP A 49 14.02 -16.96 -4.11
CA ASP A 49 13.28 -17.08 -5.36
C ASP A 49 12.16 -16.04 -5.50
N ASP A 50 11.70 -15.48 -4.37
CA ASP A 50 10.68 -14.44 -4.28
C ASP A 50 10.87 -13.59 -3.01
N TYR A 51 10.85 -12.28 -3.18
CA TYR A 51 10.97 -11.27 -2.12
C TYR A 51 9.62 -10.64 -1.74
N SER A 52 8.48 -11.19 -2.19
CA SER A 52 7.14 -10.73 -1.81
C SER A 52 6.92 -10.61 -0.30
N PHE A 53 7.56 -11.47 0.50
CA PHE A 53 7.53 -11.43 1.96
C PHE A 53 8.10 -10.13 2.55
N VAL A 54 9.02 -9.46 1.85
CA VAL A 54 9.60 -8.17 2.26
C VAL A 54 8.54 -7.06 2.18
N VAL A 55 7.66 -7.13 1.18
CA VAL A 55 6.63 -6.11 0.90
C VAL A 55 5.39 -6.30 1.77
N PHE A 56 5.13 -7.53 2.24
CA PHE A 56 3.88 -7.90 2.91
C PHE A 56 3.48 -6.99 4.08
N PRO A 57 4.37 -6.62 5.02
CA PRO A 57 3.99 -5.71 6.10
C PRO A 57 3.60 -4.32 5.58
N ALA A 58 4.36 -3.74 4.64
CA ALA A 58 4.03 -2.44 4.05
C ALA A 58 2.72 -2.48 3.24
N ALA A 59 2.46 -3.56 2.50
CA ALA A 59 1.21 -3.75 1.77
C ALA A 59 -0.01 -3.80 2.71
N LYS A 60 0.15 -4.46 3.87
CA LYS A 60 -0.87 -4.49 4.93
C LYS A 60 -1.07 -3.12 5.57
N ALA A 61 0.01 -2.40 5.84
CA ALA A 61 -0.04 -1.03 6.34
C ALA A 61 -0.81 -0.12 5.38
N TYR A 62 -0.53 -0.26 4.08
CA TYR A 62 -1.17 0.52 3.03
C TYR A 62 -2.68 0.25 2.93
N GLU A 63 -3.11 -1.00 3.05
CA GLU A 63 -4.54 -1.33 3.10
C GLU A 63 -5.23 -0.71 4.31
N GLY A 64 -4.59 -0.72 5.48
CA GLY A 64 -5.07 -0.04 6.68
C GLY A 64 -5.18 1.47 6.49
N PHE A 65 -4.14 2.08 5.90
CA PHE A 65 -4.12 3.49 5.56
C PHE A 65 -5.29 3.88 4.66
N LEU A 66 -5.52 3.13 3.56
CA LEU A 66 -6.61 3.42 2.64
C LEU A 66 -7.97 3.32 3.33
N LYS A 67 -8.19 2.30 4.17
CA LYS A 67 -9.43 2.20 4.96
C LYS A 67 -9.62 3.40 5.87
N LYS A 68 -8.58 3.83 6.59
CA LYS A 68 -8.63 4.99 7.48
C LYS A 68 -8.92 6.28 6.70
N LEU A 69 -8.22 6.48 5.58
CA LEU A 69 -8.42 7.62 4.68
C LEU A 69 -9.88 7.70 4.21
N PHE A 70 -10.44 6.56 3.78
CA PHE A 70 -11.81 6.54 3.27
C PHE A 70 -12.84 6.78 4.36
N LEU A 71 -12.58 6.34 5.60
CA LEU A 71 -13.44 6.63 6.74
C LEU A 71 -13.39 8.13 7.08
N ASP A 72 -12.19 8.69 7.22
CA ASP A 72 -12.00 10.09 7.62
C ASP A 72 -12.57 11.08 6.58
N LEU A 73 -12.58 10.70 5.30
CA LEU A 73 -13.21 11.46 4.22
C LEU A 73 -14.73 11.19 4.07
N ASN A 74 -15.33 10.38 4.95
CA ASN A 74 -16.73 9.93 4.89
C ASN A 74 -17.10 9.22 3.57
N PHE A 75 -16.14 8.54 2.94
CA PHE A 75 -16.38 7.74 1.73
C PHE A 75 -16.91 6.34 2.06
N ILE A 76 -16.64 5.86 3.26
CA ILE A 76 -17.16 4.61 3.84
C ILE A 76 -17.68 4.86 5.24
N THR A 77 -18.48 3.93 5.77
CA THR A 77 -19.03 4.00 7.13
C THR A 77 -18.15 3.29 8.16
N ASP A 78 -18.41 3.49 9.45
CA ASP A 78 -17.78 2.69 10.51
C ASP A 78 -18.05 1.18 10.33
N ILE A 79 -19.25 0.82 9.87
CA ILE A 79 -19.62 -0.57 9.59
C ILE A 79 -18.72 -1.15 8.49
N ASP A 80 -18.41 -0.37 7.46
CA ASP A 80 -17.47 -0.79 6.41
C ASP A 80 -16.04 -0.90 6.94
N TYR A 81 -15.63 0.05 7.78
CA TYR A 81 -14.27 0.12 8.33
C TYR A 81 -13.95 -1.08 9.23
N TYR A 82 -14.81 -1.36 10.22
CA TYR A 82 -14.67 -2.48 11.16
C TYR A 82 -15.16 -3.82 10.57
N GLY A 83 -15.97 -3.77 9.52
CA GLY A 83 -16.54 -4.94 8.87
C GLY A 83 -15.53 -5.75 8.05
N LYS A 84 -15.84 -7.04 7.87
CA LYS A 84 -15.03 -7.97 7.05
C LYS A 84 -15.41 -7.98 5.56
N HIS A 85 -16.49 -7.29 5.19
CA HIS A 85 -17.06 -7.34 3.84
C HIS A 85 -16.52 -6.25 2.92
N PHE A 86 -16.14 -5.10 3.44
CA PHE A 86 -15.59 -4.02 2.63
C PHE A 86 -14.26 -4.44 1.99
N ARG A 87 -14.16 -4.29 0.66
CA ARG A 87 -12.98 -4.67 -0.13
C ARG A 87 -12.43 -3.44 -0.83
N ILE A 88 -11.22 -3.03 -0.44
CA ILE A 88 -10.47 -1.95 -1.11
C ILE A 88 -10.38 -2.22 -2.61
N GLY A 89 -10.06 -3.47 -2.97
CA GLY A 89 -9.93 -3.89 -4.37
C GLY A 89 -11.18 -3.70 -5.23
N LYS A 90 -12.37 -3.73 -4.63
CA LYS A 90 -13.63 -3.44 -5.34
C LYS A 90 -13.93 -1.94 -5.31
N ALA A 91 -13.73 -1.31 -4.16
CA ALA A 91 -14.08 0.09 -3.95
C ALA A 91 -13.23 1.06 -4.79
N LEU A 92 -11.97 0.70 -5.04
CA LEU A 92 -10.98 1.56 -5.69
C LEU A 92 -10.73 1.20 -7.17
N ASN A 93 -11.44 0.23 -7.73
CA ASN A 93 -11.16 -0.28 -9.07
C ASN A 93 -11.84 0.56 -10.18
N PRO A 94 -11.09 1.24 -11.05
CA PRO A 94 -11.64 2.07 -12.13
C PRO A 94 -12.26 1.25 -13.27
N SER A 95 -11.88 -0.02 -13.42
CA SER A 95 -12.32 -0.90 -14.49
C SER A 95 -13.70 -1.53 -14.25
N LEU A 96 -14.30 -1.31 -13.08
CA LEU A 96 -15.65 -1.81 -12.81
C LEU A 96 -16.70 -1.07 -13.67
N PRO A 97 -17.80 -1.74 -14.06
CA PRO A 97 -18.91 -1.09 -14.74
C PRO A 97 -19.45 0.09 -13.94
N LYS A 98 -19.93 1.15 -14.62
CA LYS A 98 -20.39 2.38 -13.95
C LYS A 98 -21.48 2.12 -12.92
N GLU A 99 -22.35 1.16 -13.19
CA GLU A 99 -23.44 0.74 -12.29
C GLU A 99 -22.89 0.15 -10.99
N SER A 100 -21.75 -0.54 -11.05
CA SER A 100 -21.03 -1.08 -9.89
C SER A 100 -20.09 -0.08 -9.23
N ARG A 101 -19.74 1.03 -9.93
CA ARG A 101 -18.87 2.11 -9.42
C ARG A 101 -19.62 3.33 -8.90
N ARG A 102 -20.94 3.44 -9.13
CA ARG A 102 -21.73 4.65 -8.82
C ARG A 102 -21.60 5.12 -7.37
N ASP A 103 -21.30 4.20 -6.45
CA ASP A 103 -21.04 4.46 -5.02
C ASP A 103 -19.59 4.11 -4.59
N GLY A 104 -18.72 3.78 -5.55
CA GLY A 104 -17.34 3.38 -5.34
C GLY A 104 -16.46 4.53 -4.83
N VAL A 105 -15.43 4.17 -4.08
CA VAL A 105 -14.49 5.13 -3.49
C VAL A 105 -13.64 5.81 -4.56
N TYR A 106 -13.31 5.12 -5.66
CA TYR A 106 -12.57 5.70 -6.78
C TYR A 106 -13.20 7.02 -7.26
N ASP A 107 -14.47 7.00 -7.65
CA ASP A 107 -15.16 8.18 -8.19
C ASP A 107 -15.34 9.29 -7.12
N LYS A 108 -15.44 8.91 -5.83
CA LYS A 108 -15.46 9.87 -4.71
C LYS A 108 -14.13 10.62 -4.59
N ILE A 109 -13.00 9.92 -4.72
CA ILE A 109 -11.66 10.55 -4.74
C ILE A 109 -11.53 11.47 -5.95
N VAL A 110 -11.91 11.00 -7.14
CA VAL A 110 -11.85 11.84 -8.36
C VAL A 110 -12.63 13.14 -8.18
N LYS A 111 -13.83 13.06 -7.61
CA LYS A 111 -14.67 14.23 -7.34
C LYS A 111 -14.08 15.13 -6.25
N TYR A 112 -13.56 14.56 -5.18
CA TYR A 112 -13.07 15.31 -4.01
C TYR A 112 -11.73 16.01 -4.30
N CYS A 113 -10.80 15.31 -4.95
CA CYS A 113 -9.47 15.83 -5.28
C CYS A 113 -9.40 16.55 -6.63
N GLY A 114 -10.50 16.57 -7.41
CA GLY A 114 -10.59 17.33 -8.66
C GLY A 114 -9.85 16.70 -9.85
N GLY A 115 -9.54 15.41 -9.80
CA GLY A 115 -8.81 14.71 -10.86
C GLY A 115 -8.65 13.21 -10.61
N ALA A 116 -8.42 12.45 -11.68
CA ALA A 116 -8.26 10.99 -11.60
C ALA A 116 -6.89 10.54 -11.06
N GLU A 117 -5.87 11.40 -11.16
CA GLU A 117 -4.47 11.02 -10.92
C GLU A 117 -4.23 10.41 -9.53
N LEU A 118 -4.82 10.98 -8.48
CA LEU A 118 -4.69 10.41 -7.14
C LEU A 118 -5.43 9.07 -7.03
N ALA A 119 -6.66 9.00 -7.54
CA ALA A 119 -7.45 7.78 -7.48
C ALA A 119 -6.77 6.62 -8.23
N GLU A 120 -6.19 6.91 -9.40
CA GLU A 120 -5.39 5.98 -10.19
C GLU A 120 -4.12 5.57 -9.43
N LYS A 121 -3.37 6.53 -8.87
CA LYS A 121 -2.17 6.23 -8.09
C LYS A 121 -2.48 5.30 -6.91
N LEU A 122 -3.55 5.56 -6.17
CA LEU A 122 -3.93 4.74 -5.03
C LEU A 122 -4.38 3.33 -5.45
N TRP A 123 -5.15 3.25 -6.54
CA TRP A 123 -5.55 1.98 -7.13
C TRP A 123 -4.36 1.15 -7.60
N GLU A 124 -3.48 1.75 -8.41
CA GLU A 124 -2.31 1.08 -8.97
C GLU A 124 -1.37 0.60 -7.87
N THR A 125 -1.10 1.43 -6.86
CA THR A 125 -0.28 1.00 -5.71
C THR A 125 -0.90 -0.18 -4.98
N TRP A 126 -2.22 -0.17 -4.76
CA TRP A 126 -2.89 -1.32 -4.12
C TRP A 126 -2.84 -2.56 -5.02
N LYS A 127 -3.10 -2.41 -6.32
CA LYS A 127 -3.09 -3.51 -7.29
C LYS A 127 -1.71 -4.15 -7.37
N GLU A 128 -0.67 -3.35 -7.51
CA GLU A 128 0.69 -3.81 -7.76
C GLU A 128 1.41 -4.30 -6.50
N SER A 129 1.29 -3.57 -5.39
CA SER A 129 2.05 -3.86 -4.16
C SER A 129 1.28 -4.68 -3.14
N ARG A 130 -0.04 -4.86 -3.30
CA ARG A 130 -0.87 -5.67 -2.40
C ARG A 130 -1.61 -6.77 -3.13
N ASN A 131 -2.18 -6.53 -4.31
CA ASN A 131 -3.00 -7.55 -4.95
C ASN A 131 -2.16 -8.57 -5.73
N LEU A 132 -1.52 -8.16 -6.83
CA LEU A 132 -0.87 -9.06 -7.78
C LEU A 132 0.31 -9.81 -7.17
N ILE A 133 1.11 -9.14 -6.34
CA ILE A 133 2.31 -9.71 -5.72
C ILE A 133 2.04 -10.95 -4.84
N PHE A 134 0.82 -11.11 -4.29
CA PHE A 134 0.45 -12.26 -3.47
C PHE A 134 -0.49 -13.25 -4.18
N HIS A 135 -0.82 -13.00 -5.44
CA HIS A 135 -1.61 -13.93 -6.25
C HIS A 135 -0.68 -14.79 -7.09
N TRP A 136 -0.94 -16.10 -7.07
CA TRP A 136 -0.35 -17.03 -8.00
C TRP A 136 -1.27 -17.18 -9.21
N PHE A 137 -0.75 -16.97 -10.42
CA PHE A 137 -1.47 -17.27 -11.66
C PHE A 137 -0.74 -18.39 -12.43
N PRO A 138 -1.48 -19.34 -13.01
CA PRO A 138 -0.89 -20.34 -13.89
C PRO A 138 -0.09 -19.68 -15.01
N ASN A 139 1.17 -20.08 -15.19
CA ASN A 139 2.10 -19.57 -16.21
C ASN A 139 2.55 -18.11 -16.06
N GLU A 140 2.26 -17.45 -14.94
CA GLU A 140 2.83 -16.13 -14.62
C GLU A 140 3.71 -16.25 -13.38
N LYS A 141 5.00 -15.89 -13.52
CA LYS A 141 5.91 -15.80 -12.38
C LYS A 141 5.75 -14.41 -11.76
N ASN A 142 4.86 -14.30 -10.76
CA ASN A 142 4.69 -13.08 -9.95
C ASN A 142 5.75 -12.92 -8.83
N ALA A 143 6.78 -13.76 -8.84
CA ALA A 143 7.89 -13.60 -7.94
C ALA A 143 8.65 -12.31 -8.24
N ILE A 144 9.03 -11.59 -7.21
CA ILE A 144 9.77 -10.33 -7.34
C ILE A 144 11.17 -10.47 -6.77
N SER A 145 12.12 -9.74 -7.35
CA SER A 145 13.49 -9.57 -6.85
C SER A 145 13.54 -8.67 -5.61
N LEU A 146 14.67 -8.68 -4.91
CA LEU A 146 14.94 -7.75 -3.81
C LEU A 146 14.80 -6.29 -4.27
N GLU A 147 15.35 -5.93 -5.43
CA GLU A 147 15.25 -4.56 -5.96
C GLU A 147 13.79 -4.16 -6.21
N GLU A 148 13.01 -5.05 -6.82
CA GLU A 148 11.58 -4.81 -7.03
C GLU A 148 10.82 -4.66 -5.71
N SER A 149 11.17 -5.43 -4.68
CA SER A 149 10.54 -5.28 -3.36
C SER A 149 10.73 -3.88 -2.78
N GLY A 150 11.93 -3.31 -2.91
CA GLY A 150 12.22 -1.93 -2.50
C GLY A 150 11.40 -0.91 -3.28
N LYS A 151 11.28 -1.10 -4.61
CA LYS A 151 10.43 -0.24 -5.46
C LYS A 151 8.95 -0.32 -5.06
N ARG A 152 8.45 -1.50 -4.64
CA ARG A 152 7.05 -1.64 -4.16
C ARG A 152 6.82 -0.92 -2.84
N ILE A 153 7.79 -0.96 -1.93
CA ILE A 153 7.75 -0.21 -0.66
C ILE A 153 7.75 1.30 -0.93
N GLU A 154 8.62 1.78 -1.81
CA GLU A 154 8.67 3.20 -2.23
C GLU A 154 7.36 3.63 -2.90
N MET A 155 6.75 2.77 -3.72
CA MET A 155 5.46 3.03 -4.36
C MET A 155 4.32 3.19 -3.32
N ILE A 156 4.35 2.41 -2.24
CA ILE A 156 3.43 2.53 -1.10
C ILE A 156 3.62 3.87 -0.38
N ILE A 157 4.86 4.17 0.04
CA ILE A 157 5.20 5.39 0.76
C ILE A 157 4.80 6.62 -0.07
N GLY A 158 5.18 6.64 -1.35
CA GLY A 158 4.86 7.74 -2.26
C GLY A 158 3.35 7.93 -2.49
N ALA A 159 2.56 6.86 -2.42
CA ALA A 159 1.11 6.95 -2.52
C ALA A 159 0.47 7.56 -1.25
N ILE A 160 0.99 7.22 -0.07
CA ILE A 160 0.58 7.82 1.21
C ILE A 160 0.94 9.32 1.22
N ASP A 161 2.18 9.65 0.83
CA ASP A 161 2.65 11.04 0.69
C ASP A 161 1.73 11.87 -0.22
N ARG A 162 1.40 11.32 -1.39
CA ARG A 162 0.58 12.01 -2.39
C ARG A 162 -0.85 12.23 -1.88
N ALA A 163 -1.46 11.23 -1.26
CA ALA A 163 -2.78 11.37 -0.67
C ALA A 163 -2.82 12.46 0.41
N PHE A 164 -1.79 12.56 1.24
CA PHE A 164 -1.73 13.61 2.25
C PHE A 164 -1.66 15.02 1.68
N ARG A 165 -0.87 15.20 0.62
CA ARG A 165 -0.72 16.50 -0.05
C ARG A 165 -2.00 16.91 -0.79
N GLU A 166 -2.66 15.96 -1.44
CA GLU A 166 -3.78 16.25 -2.36
C GLU A 166 -5.16 16.16 -1.69
N CYS A 167 -5.35 15.32 -0.67
CA CYS A 167 -6.61 15.24 0.08
C CYS A 167 -6.76 16.32 1.16
N ARG A 168 -5.75 17.18 1.38
CA ARG A 168 -5.75 18.25 2.40
C ARG A 168 -6.27 17.77 3.76
N LEU A 169 -5.78 16.62 4.20
CA LEU A 169 -6.21 16.02 5.47
C LEU A 169 -5.79 16.96 6.62
N ASP A 170 -6.74 17.35 7.46
CA ASP A 170 -6.44 18.08 8.69
C ASP A 170 -5.72 17.13 9.66
N THR A 171 -4.41 17.30 9.79
CA THR A 171 -3.63 16.71 10.88
C THR A 171 -3.96 17.47 12.16
N LYS A 172 -5.03 17.10 12.84
CA LYS A 172 -5.25 17.51 14.23
C LYS A 172 -4.29 16.78 15.16
#